data_AF-A0A536JZT2-F1
#
_entry.id   AF-A0A536JZT2-F1
#
_cell.length_a   1.000
_cell.length_b   1.000
_cell.length_c   1.000
_cell.angle_alpha   90.00
_cell.angle_beta   90.00
_cell.angle_gamma   90.00
#
_symmetry.space_group_name_H-M   'P 1'
#
loop_
_entity.id
_entity.type
_entity.pdbx_description
1 polymer ?
#
loop_
_entity_poly.entity_id
_entity_poly.type
_entity_poly.pdbx_seq_one_letter_code
_entity_poly.pdbx_strand_id
1 'polypeptide(L)' 'MLVWDPEGADDRVWAMLREHLTDPEIVELGSFIAITYGQQRVIKTWGVGHGELPGDPGAGLARARLESR' A
#
# COMPACT_ATOMS: atom_id res chain seq x y z
N MET A 1 3.13 16.57 5.30
CA MET A 1 2.33 15.37 5.70
C MET A 1 2.92 14.19 4.95
N LEU A 2 3.39 13.15 5.65
CA LEU A 2 4.24 12.05 5.15
C LEU A 2 3.88 11.47 3.77
N VAL A 3 2.61 11.45 3.41
CA VAL A 3 2.12 10.89 2.14
C VAL A 3 2.29 11.81 0.94
N TRP A 4 2.21 13.12 1.15
CA TRP A 4 2.12 14.13 0.10
C TRP A 4 3.39 14.97 -0.03
N ASP A 5 4.27 14.87 0.97
CA ASP A 5 5.53 15.59 1.05
C ASP A 5 6.56 14.68 1.75
N PRO A 6 7.38 13.95 0.98
CA PRO A 6 8.41 13.09 1.54
C PRO A 6 9.56 13.90 2.16
N GLU A 7 9.77 15.15 1.75
CA GLU A 7 10.77 16.04 2.38
C GLU A 7 10.32 16.50 3.76
N GLY A 8 9.00 16.53 4.00
CA GLY A 8 8.40 16.79 5.31
C GLY A 8 8.44 15.63 6.31
N ALA A 9 9.08 14.50 5.97
CA ALA A 9 9.32 13.37 6.88
C ALA A 9 10.58 13.59 7.73
N ASP A 10 10.62 14.72 8.44
CA ASP A 10 11.77 15.17 9.22
C ASP A 10 11.82 14.56 10.64
N ASP A 11 12.91 14.84 11.37
CA ASP A 11 13.13 14.34 12.74
C ASP A 11 11.98 14.70 13.70
N ARG A 12 11.31 15.83 13.49
CA ARG A 12 10.18 16.23 14.32
C ARG A 12 9.00 15.30 14.12
N VAL A 13 8.70 14.91 12.88
CA VAL A 13 7.65 13.93 12.59
C VAL A 13 7.99 12.58 13.20
N TRP A 14 9.23 12.13 13.08
CA TRP A 14 9.65 10.86 13.67
C TRP A 14 9.60 10.87 15.20
N ALA A 15 9.94 11.98 15.84
CA ALA A 15 9.81 12.15 17.29
C ALA A 15 8.34 12.03 17.74
N MET A 16 7.43 12.73 17.06
CA MET A 16 5.99 12.66 17.37
C MET A 16 5.41 11.26 17.17
N LEU A 17 5.85 10.53 16.15
CA LEU A 17 5.40 9.14 15.96
C LEU A 17 5.85 8.23 17.10
N ARG A 18 7.10 8.39 17.56
CA ARG A 18 7.68 7.60 18.65
C ARG A 18 7.11 7.91 20.03
N GLU A 19 6.38 9.02 20.19
CA GLU A 19 5.61 9.30 21.41
C GLU A 19 4.41 8.35 21.57
N HIS A 20 3.93 7.75 20.48
CA HIS A 20 2.70 6.95 20.46
C HIS A 20 2.88 5.53 19.92
N LEU A 21 3.91 5.30 19.12
CA LEU A 21 4.15 4.06 18.39
C LEU A 21 5.57 3.57 18.63
N THR A 22 5.71 2.26 18.77
CA THR A 22 7.00 1.58 18.73
C THR A 22 7.56 1.57 17.31
N ASP A 23 8.87 1.35 17.18
CA ASP A 23 9.50 1.27 15.85
C ASP A 23 8.85 0.21 14.93
N PRO A 24 8.47 -1.01 15.40
CA PRO A 24 7.72 -1.97 14.58
C PRO A 24 6.36 -1.44 14.11
N GLU A 25 5.59 -0.78 14.98
CA GLU A 25 4.28 -0.22 14.62
C GLU A 25 4.40 0.92 13.60
N ILE A 26 5.46 1.72 13.69
CA ILE A 26 5.79 2.76 12.70
C ILE A 26 6.09 2.13 11.33
N VAL A 27 6.80 0.99 11.29
CA VAL A 27 7.05 0.24 10.04
C VAL A 27 5.76 -0.32 9.46
N GLU A 28 4.87 -0.86 10.30
CA GLU A 28 3.55 -1.34 9.85
C GLU A 28 2.70 -0.19 9.30
N LEU A 29 2.68 0.97 9.98
CA LEU A 29 1.99 2.17 9.50
C LEU A 29 2.52 2.62 8.14
N GLY A 30 3.84 2.65 7.96
CA GLY A 30 4.48 2.97 6.69
C GLY A 30 4.09 2.00 5.57
N SER A 31 4.04 0.71 5.88
CA SER A 31 3.64 -0.35 4.94
C SER A 31 2.17 -0.20 4.50
N PHE A 32 1.27 0.07 5.45
CA PHE A 32 -0.14 0.34 5.17
C PHE A 32 -0.31 1.54 4.24
N ILE A 33 0.34 2.66 4.58
CA ILE A 33 0.34 3.88 3.76
C ILE A 33 0.83 3.59 2.34
N ALA A 34 1.97 2.91 2.19
CA ALA A 34 2.55 2.63 0.88
C ALA A 34 1.60 1.80 0.00
N ILE A 35 0.95 0.78 0.56
CA ILE A 35 0.00 -0.08 -0.16
C ILE A 35 -1.23 0.73 -0.58
N THR A 36 -1.89 1.41 0.36
CA THR A 36 -3.15 2.12 0.09
C THR A 36 -2.98 3.27 -0.91
N TYR A 37 -1.92 4.08 -0.77
CA TYR A 37 -1.67 5.19 -1.68
C TYR A 37 -1.01 4.76 -2.99
N GLY A 38 -0.21 3.68 -2.96
CA GLY A 38 0.33 3.05 -4.17
C GLY A 38 -0.77 2.58 -5.11
N GLN A 39 -1.81 1.94 -4.57
CA GLN A 39 -2.99 1.51 -5.34
C GLN A 39 -3.68 2.69 -6.05
N GLN A 40 -3.84 3.83 -5.37
CA GLN A 40 -4.42 5.03 -5.97
C GLN A 40 -3.60 5.58 -7.15
N ARG A 41 -2.27 5.48 -7.07
CA ARG A 41 -1.39 5.87 -8.20
C ARG A 41 -1.57 4.93 -9.38
N VAL A 42 -1.64 3.62 -9.15
CA VAL A 42 -1.85 2.62 -10.22
C VAL A 42 -3.18 2.84 -10.94
N ILE A 43 -4.27 3.04 -10.18
CA ILE A 43 -5.61 3.33 -10.73
C ILE A 43 -5.56 4.54 -11.68
N LYS A 44 -4.93 5.63 -11.24
CA LYS A 44 -4.78 6.85 -12.06
C LYS A 44 -3.92 6.62 -13.31
N THR A 45 -2.81 5.90 -13.17
CA THR A 45 -1.90 5.59 -14.30
C THR A 45 -2.59 4.78 -15.39
N TRP A 46 -3.44 3.81 -15.01
CA TRP A 46 -4.16 2.97 -15.95
C TRP A 46 -5.48 3.57 -16.42
N GLY A 47 -5.92 4.68 -15.83
CA GLY A 47 -7.17 5.35 -16.20
C GLY A 47 -8.42 4.52 -15.90
N VAL A 48 -8.35 3.62 -14.91
CA VAL A 48 -9.44 2.68 -14.59
C VAL A 48 -10.48 3.32 -13.67
N GLY A 49 -11.75 3.11 -14.01
CA GLY A 49 -12.92 3.52 -13.25
C GLY A 49 -13.28 2.55 -12.12
N HIS A 50 -14.26 2.94 -11.31
CA HIS A 50 -14.77 2.09 -10.23
C HIS A 50 -15.42 0.82 -10.81
N GLY A 51 -14.99 -0.35 -10.37
CA GLY A 51 -15.51 -1.65 -10.82
C GLY A 51 -14.92 -2.16 -12.15
N GLU A 52 -13.97 -1.45 -12.76
CA GLU A 52 -13.33 -1.91 -14.01
C GLU A 52 -12.23 -2.95 -13.79
N LEU A 53 -11.73 -3.07 -12.55
CA LEU A 53 -10.83 -4.14 -12.15
C LEU A 53 -11.62 -5.25 -11.45
N PRO A 54 -11.30 -6.54 -11.69
CA PRO A 54 -11.90 -7.65 -10.96
C PRO A 54 -11.65 -7.48 -9.45
N GLY A 55 -12.73 -7.48 -8.67
CA GLY A 55 -12.64 -7.46 -7.19
C GLY A 55 -12.31 -8.82 -6.57
N ASP A 56 -12.38 -9.89 -7.38
CA ASP A 56 -12.03 -11.25 -6.97
C ASP A 56 -10.52 -11.49 -7.20
N PRO A 57 -9.77 -12.06 -6.24
CA PRO A 57 -8.34 -12.39 -6.38
C PRO A 57 -8.09 -13.54 -7.38
N GLY A 58 -8.49 -13.38 -8.63
CA GLY A 58 -8.15 -14.28 -9.72
C GLY A 58 -6.80 -13.96 -10.38
N ALA A 59 -6.31 -12.73 -10.23
CA ALA A 59 -5.04 -12.28 -10.78
C ALA A 59 -3.92 -12.37 -9.73
N GLY A 60 -2.99 -13.30 -9.92
CA GLY A 60 -1.77 -13.44 -9.09
C GLY A 60 -1.61 -14.81 -8.41
N LEU A 61 -2.71 -15.55 -8.22
CA LEU A 61 -2.64 -16.95 -7.83
C LEU A 61 -2.47 -17.79 -9.10
N ALA A 62 -1.24 -18.19 -9.41
CA ALA A 62 -1.01 -19.15 -10.48
C ALA A 62 -1.95 -20.35 -10.26
N ARG A 63 -2.73 -20.70 -11.29
CA ARG A 63 -3.63 -21.86 -11.26
C ARG A 63 -2.83 -23.06 -10.76
N ALA A 64 -3.22 -23.64 -9.63
CA ALA A 64 -2.69 -24.94 -9.22
C ALA A 64 -2.89 -25.87 -10.42
N ARG A 65 -1.77 -26.34 -10.98
CA ARG A 65 -1.74 -27.26 -12.12
C ARG A 65 -2.68 -28.41 -11.80
N LEU A 66 -3.86 -28.42 -12.42
CA LEU A 66 -4.73 -29.58 -12.38
C LEU A 66 -4.04 -30.61 -13.25
N GLU A 67 -3.23 -31.44 -12.61
CA GLU A 67 -2.81 -32.71 -13.16
C GLU A 67 -4.06 -33.57 -13.31
N SER A 68 -4.48 -33.81 -14.55
CA SER A 68 -5.43 -34.88 -14.83
C SER A 68 -5.24 -35.40 -16.25
N ARG A 69 -4.56 -36.55 -16.30
CA ARG A 69 -4.57 -37.64 -17.29
C ARG A 69 -4.15 -37.38 -18.73
#